data_AF-A0A2D6NH26-F1
#
_entry.id   AF-A0A2D6NH26-F1
#
_cell.length_a   1.000
_cell.length_b   1.000
_cell.length_c   1.000
_cell.angle_alpha   90.00
_cell.angle_beta   90.00
_cell.angle_gamma   90.00
#
_symmetry.space_group_name_H-M   'P 1'
#
loop_
_entity.id
_entity.type
_entity.pdbx_description
1 polymer ?
#
loop_
_entity_poly.entity_id
_entity_poly.type
_entity_poly.pdbx_seq_one_letter_code
_entity_poly.pdbx_strand_id
1 'polypeptide(L)'
;MKNEEYLRQLESQNGTCACPELQDLYASRDHAEQAKKQCDATRDESDLEQLSESDLEFLGSQKRQLDNLKDAAQRYHECLDRDAREGVVDLFRYTGHNKKNLVSYRTAKRLLRGKAPLITANCATCDQQIDILEAI
;
A
#
# COMPACT_ATOMS: atom_id res chain seq x y z
N MET A 1 -15.73 13.50 -14.42
CA MET A 1 -14.58 12.59 -14.21
C MET A 1 -15.07 11.25 -13.74
N LYS A 2 -14.73 10.18 -14.48
CA LYS A 2 -14.89 8.80 -14.00
C LYS A 2 -13.95 8.60 -12.81
N ASN A 3 -14.32 7.80 -11.81
CA ASN A 3 -13.51 7.60 -10.59
C ASN A 3 -12.05 7.19 -10.89
N GLU A 4 -11.81 6.48 -11.99
CA GLU A 4 -10.47 6.07 -12.44
C GLU A 4 -9.57 7.24 -12.86
N GLU A 5 -10.12 8.26 -13.50
CA GLU A 5 -9.36 9.44 -13.93
C GLU A 5 -8.90 10.26 -12.72
N TYR A 6 -9.74 10.33 -11.70
CA TYR A 6 -9.41 10.98 -10.44
C TYR A 6 -8.42 10.18 -9.61
N LEU A 7 -8.53 8.85 -9.59
CA LEU A 7 -7.53 7.97 -8.97
C LEU A 7 -6.16 8.21 -9.60
N ARG A 8 -6.05 8.18 -10.94
CA ARG A 8 -4.80 8.48 -11.66
C ARG A 8 -4.23 9.86 -11.33
N GLN A 9 -5.11 10.86 -11.18
CA GLN A 9 -4.68 12.20 -10.79
C GLN A 9 -4.06 12.19 -9.38
N LEU A 10 -4.64 11.47 -8.42
CA LEU A 10 -4.04 11.34 -7.10
C LEU A 10 -2.76 10.50 -7.15
N GLU A 11 -2.72 9.41 -7.91
CA GLU A 11 -1.51 8.57 -8.04
C GLU A 11 -0.33 9.41 -8.56
N SER A 12 -0.59 10.32 -9.50
CA SER A 12 0.43 11.24 -10.01
C SER A 12 0.95 12.25 -8.99
N GLN A 13 0.26 12.41 -7.84
CA GLN A 13 0.68 13.28 -6.74
C GLN A 13 1.52 12.55 -5.70
N ASN A 14 1.62 11.21 -5.75
CA ASN A 14 2.53 10.46 -4.89
C ASN A 14 3.96 10.94 -5.11
N GLY A 15 4.62 11.31 -4.03
CA GLY A 15 5.96 11.84 -4.07
C GLY A 15 6.76 11.43 -2.84
N THR A 16 7.99 11.91 -2.79
CA THR A 16 8.88 11.76 -1.65
C THR A 16 9.09 13.11 -1.00
N CYS A 17 9.13 13.16 0.32
CA CYS A 17 9.52 14.33 1.08
C CYS A 17 10.82 14.06 1.85
N ALA A 18 11.56 15.11 2.18
CA ALA A 18 12.82 15.02 2.93
C ALA A 18 12.64 14.93 4.46
N CYS A 19 11.40 14.81 4.96
CA CYS A 19 11.11 14.71 6.39
C CYS A 19 11.72 13.40 6.97
N PRO A 20 12.71 13.49 7.87
CA PRO A 20 13.41 12.32 8.38
C PRO A 20 12.51 11.37 9.18
N GLU A 21 11.42 11.88 9.76
CA GLU A 21 10.45 11.10 10.54
C GLU A 21 9.74 10.04 9.70
N LEU A 22 9.74 10.17 8.37
CA LEU A 22 9.10 9.25 7.44
C LEU A 22 10.06 8.22 6.84
N GLN A 23 11.34 8.24 7.22
CA GLN A 23 12.35 7.35 6.63
C GLN A 23 11.97 5.87 6.75
N ASP A 24 11.50 5.44 7.92
CA ASP A 24 11.03 4.08 8.16
C ASP A 24 9.80 3.72 7.30
N LEU A 25 8.87 4.68 7.14
CA LEU A 25 7.67 4.48 6.34
C LEU A 25 8.02 4.27 4.87
N TYR A 26 8.90 5.11 4.31
CA TYR A 26 9.38 4.94 2.94
C TYR A 26 10.13 3.61 2.76
N ALA A 27 11.01 3.24 3.68
CA ALA A 27 11.73 1.97 3.61
C ALA A 27 10.78 0.76 3.65
N SER A 28 9.75 0.80 4.50
CA SER A 28 8.75 -0.26 4.59
C SER A 28 7.85 -0.32 3.35
N ARG A 29 7.47 0.83 2.79
CA ARG A 29 6.73 0.94 1.53
C ARG A 29 7.51 0.35 0.36
N ASP A 30 8.77 0.76 0.17
CA ASP A 30 9.63 0.26 -0.90
C ASP A 30 9.79 -1.26 -0.82
N HIS A 31 9.96 -1.80 0.38
CA HIS A 31 10.05 -3.24 0.61
C HIS A 31 8.74 -3.96 0.23
N ALA A 32 7.58 -3.42 0.60
CA ALA A 32 6.28 -3.97 0.22
C ALA A 32 6.05 -3.92 -1.30
N GLU A 33 6.41 -2.82 -1.96
CA GLU A 33 6.32 -2.68 -3.42
C GLU A 33 7.23 -3.68 -4.14
N GLN A 34 8.46 -3.90 -3.66
CA GLN A 34 9.37 -4.90 -4.22
C GLN A 34 8.83 -6.32 -4.05
N ALA A 35 8.31 -6.67 -2.87
CA ALA A 35 7.71 -7.97 -2.63
C ALA A 35 6.48 -8.21 -3.52
N LYS A 36 5.66 -7.17 -3.75
CA LYS A 36 4.50 -7.23 -4.67
C LYS A 36 4.95 -7.48 -6.10
N LYS A 37 5.95 -6.76 -6.59
CA LYS A 37 6.51 -6.95 -7.95
C LYS A 37 7.05 -8.37 -8.15
N GLN A 38 7.71 -8.93 -7.13
CA GLN A 38 8.18 -10.32 -7.18
C GLN A 38 7.02 -11.31 -7.29
N CYS A 39 5.97 -11.13 -6.48
CA CYS A 39 4.78 -11.99 -6.55
C CYS A 39 4.04 -11.88 -7.89
N ASP A 40 3.89 -10.66 -8.42
CA ASP A 40 3.23 -10.42 -9.70
C ASP A 40 4.00 -11.07 -10.86
N ALA A 41 5.33 -10.94 -10.88
CA ALA A 41 6.17 -11.57 -11.89
C ALA A 41 5.98 -13.09 -11.94
N THR A 42 5.95 -13.74 -10.78
CA THR A 42 5.83 -15.20 -10.75
C THR A 42 4.38 -15.69 -10.98
N ARG A 43 3.36 -14.85 -10.73
CA ARG A 43 1.98 -15.15 -11.14
C ARG A 43 1.86 -15.27 -12.66
N ASP A 44 2.53 -14.39 -13.40
CA ASP A 44 2.46 -14.33 -14.86
C ASP A 44 3.27 -15.47 -15.54
N GLU A 45 4.13 -16.17 -14.79
CA GLU A 45 4.98 -17.29 -15.25
C GLU A 45 4.42 -18.69 -14.89
N SER A 46 3.25 -18.78 -14.23
CA SER A 46 2.71 -20.04 -13.71
C SER A 46 1.83 -20.78 -14.74
N ASP A 47 2.37 -21.74 -15.48
CA ASP A 47 1.59 -22.71 -16.29
C ASP A 47 1.41 -24.02 -15.50
N LEU A 48 0.23 -24.21 -14.89
CA LEU A 48 -0.03 -25.24 -13.87
C LEU A 48 -0.59 -26.57 -14.42
N GLU A 49 -0.51 -26.81 -15.73
CA GLU A 49 -1.22 -27.96 -16.34
C GLU A 49 -0.55 -29.32 -16.11
N GLN A 50 0.71 -29.40 -15.65
CA GLN A 50 1.36 -30.67 -15.30
C GLN A 50 2.30 -30.55 -14.09
N LEU A 51 1.99 -31.24 -12.99
CA LEU A 51 2.79 -31.23 -11.75
C LEU A 51 3.84 -32.36 -11.75
N SER A 52 5.10 -31.96 -11.59
CA SER A 52 6.34 -32.72 -11.44
C SER A 52 7.02 -32.36 -10.11
N GLU A 53 8.14 -33.00 -9.75
CA GLU A 53 8.92 -32.63 -8.55
C GLU A 53 9.44 -31.18 -8.60
N SER A 54 9.74 -30.64 -9.80
CA SER A 54 10.11 -29.21 -9.92
C SER A 54 8.95 -28.28 -9.58
N ASP A 55 7.70 -28.74 -9.72
CA ASP A 55 6.53 -27.95 -9.37
C ASP A 55 6.31 -27.86 -7.86
N LEU A 56 6.75 -28.86 -7.08
CA LEU A 56 6.74 -28.75 -5.62
C LEU A 56 7.75 -27.73 -5.11
N GLU A 57 8.95 -27.68 -5.70
CA GLU A 57 9.94 -26.64 -5.38
C GLU A 57 9.44 -25.25 -5.78
N PHE A 58 8.81 -25.13 -6.96
CA PHE A 58 8.17 -23.91 -7.45
C PHE A 58 7.04 -23.43 -6.54
N LEU A 59 6.11 -24.31 -6.14
CA LEU A 59 5.03 -23.97 -5.19
C LEU A 59 5.61 -23.56 -3.82
N GLY A 60 6.73 -24.18 -3.42
CA GLY A 60 7.48 -23.80 -2.21
C GLY A 60 8.14 -22.42 -2.30
N SER A 61 8.65 -22.01 -3.46
CA SER A 61 9.13 -20.63 -3.67
C SER A 61 7.98 -19.63 -3.73
N GLN A 62 6.86 -19.96 -4.39
CA GLN A 62 5.67 -19.10 -4.45
C GLN A 62 5.10 -18.83 -3.07
N LYS A 63 4.99 -19.87 -2.23
CA LYS A 63 4.54 -19.71 -0.85
C LYS A 63 5.46 -18.75 -0.07
N ARG A 64 6.78 -18.90 -0.20
CA ARG A 64 7.75 -18.02 0.47
C ARG A 64 7.63 -16.57 0.01
N GLN A 65 7.43 -16.33 -1.29
CA GLN A 65 7.20 -14.98 -1.80
C GLN A 65 5.90 -14.36 -1.26
N LEU A 66 4.81 -15.13 -1.23
CA LEU A 66 3.54 -14.68 -0.66
C LEU A 66 3.65 -14.37 0.84
N ASP A 67 4.37 -15.20 1.60
CA ASP A 67 4.60 -14.96 3.02
C ASP A 67 5.48 -13.70 3.23
N ASN A 68 6.51 -13.50 2.41
CA ASN A 68 7.31 -12.26 2.42
C ASN A 68 6.46 -11.02 2.10
N LEU A 69 5.55 -11.10 1.13
CA LEU A 69 4.63 -10.00 0.79
C LEU A 69 3.70 -9.68 1.96
N LYS A 70 3.14 -10.70 2.63
CA LYS A 70 2.30 -10.50 3.82
C LYS A 70 3.06 -9.80 4.93
N ASP A 71 4.29 -10.25 5.21
CA ASP A 71 5.14 -9.66 6.24
C ASP A 71 5.52 -8.20 5.91
N ALA A 72 5.88 -7.93 4.66
CA ALA A 72 6.22 -6.59 4.21
C ALA A 72 5.01 -5.64 4.28
N ALA A 73 3.84 -6.09 3.82
CA ALA A 73 2.60 -5.34 3.92
C ALA A 73 2.22 -5.06 5.38
N GLN A 74 2.35 -6.07 6.26
CA GLN A 74 2.07 -5.89 7.69
C GLN A 74 2.98 -4.82 8.31
N ARG A 75 4.29 -4.86 8.04
CA ARG A 75 5.24 -3.85 8.54
C ARG A 75 4.90 -2.45 8.05
N TYR A 76 4.58 -2.29 6.77
CA TYR A 76 4.13 -1.00 6.23
C TYR A 76 2.91 -0.47 6.99
N HIS A 77 1.92 -1.32 7.23
CA HIS A 77 0.72 -0.96 7.96
C HIS A 77 0.96 -0.63 9.43
N GLU A 78 1.93 -1.28 10.08
CA GLU A 78 2.36 -0.97 11.45
C GLU A 78 3.07 0.39 11.52
N CYS A 79 3.98 0.69 10.59
CA CYS A 79 4.61 2.00 10.45
C CYS A 79 3.56 3.09 10.23
N LEU A 80 2.62 2.87 9.30
CA LEU A 80 1.58 3.84 8.99
C LEU A 80 0.64 4.13 10.17
N ASP A 81 0.32 3.12 10.99
CA ASP A 81 -0.48 3.31 12.22
C ASP A 81 0.30 4.09 13.29
N ARG A 82 1.58 3.75 13.50
CA ARG A 82 2.47 4.47 14.41
C ARG A 82 2.56 5.94 14.00
N ASP A 83 2.94 6.21 12.77
CA ASP A 83 3.21 7.56 12.28
C ASP A 83 1.92 8.41 12.23
N ALA A 84 0.76 7.81 11.97
CA ALA A 84 -0.53 8.49 12.05
C ALA A 84 -0.96 8.81 13.49
N ARG A 85 -0.57 7.98 14.48
CA ARG A 85 -0.84 8.28 15.91
C ARG A 85 0.07 9.34 16.46
N GLU A 86 1.32 9.36 16.00
CA GLU A 86 2.33 10.36 16.38
C GLU A 86 2.12 11.70 15.67
N GLY A 87 1.20 11.78 14.70
CA GLY A 87 0.91 13.00 13.95
C GLY A 87 1.98 13.33 12.92
N VAL A 88 2.77 12.35 12.49
CA VAL A 88 3.75 12.45 11.41
C VAL A 88 3.07 12.25 10.05
N VAL A 89 2.00 11.44 10.01
CA VAL A 89 1.19 11.17 8.82
C VAL A 89 -0.26 11.59 9.05
N ASP A 90 -0.80 12.37 8.13
CA ASP A 90 -2.23 12.65 8.03
C ASP A 90 -2.89 11.71 7.02
N LEU A 91 -4.03 11.13 7.40
CA LEU A 91 -4.82 10.28 6.51
C LEU A 91 -6.08 10.99 6.05
N PHE A 92 -6.22 11.16 4.74
CA PHE A 92 -7.34 11.90 4.16
C PHE A 92 -8.29 10.99 3.40
N ARG A 93 -9.55 10.92 3.86
CA ARG A 93 -10.63 10.25 3.13
C ARG A 93 -11.31 11.21 2.16
N TYR A 94 -11.40 10.80 0.91
CA TYR A 94 -12.12 11.51 -0.14
C TYR A 94 -13.57 11.02 -0.25
N THR A 95 -14.51 11.96 -0.18
CA THR A 95 -15.96 11.70 -0.32
C THR A 95 -16.52 12.25 -1.64
N GLY A 96 -15.62 12.57 -2.57
CA GLY A 96 -15.83 13.21 -3.86
C GLY A 96 -14.53 13.89 -4.32
N HIS A 97 -14.54 14.52 -5.50
CA HIS A 97 -13.33 15.03 -6.16
C HIS A 97 -12.57 16.15 -5.41
N ASN A 98 -13.16 16.78 -4.40
CA ASN A 98 -12.53 17.89 -3.65
C ASN A 98 -12.74 17.83 -2.13
N LYS A 99 -13.47 16.84 -1.62
CA LYS A 99 -13.82 16.79 -0.19
C LYS A 99 -12.96 15.75 0.52
N LYS A 100 -11.79 16.20 1.01
CA LYS A 100 -10.90 15.43 1.89
C LYS A 100 -11.25 15.67 3.36
N ASN A 101 -11.32 14.61 4.16
CA ASN A 101 -11.54 14.69 5.60
C ASN A 101 -10.42 13.92 6.29
N LEU A 102 -9.82 14.51 7.31
CA LEU A 102 -8.85 13.81 8.15
C LEU A 102 -9.54 12.67 8.89
N VAL A 103 -8.93 11.49 8.88
CA VAL A 103 -9.43 10.29 9.54
C VAL A 103 -8.31 9.61 10.33
N SER A 104 -8.66 8.95 11.43
CA SER A 104 -7.69 8.11 12.14
C SER A 104 -7.35 6.86 11.32
N TYR A 105 -6.17 6.28 11.56
CA TYR A 105 -5.75 5.02 10.92
C TYR A 105 -6.77 3.89 11.12
N ARG A 106 -7.30 3.75 12.34
CA ARG A 106 -8.36 2.77 12.63
C ARG A 106 -9.61 3.00 11.77
N THR A 107 -9.97 4.25 11.51
CA THR A 107 -11.10 4.60 10.65
C THR A 107 -10.78 4.28 9.19
N ALA A 108 -9.59 4.64 8.72
CA ALA A 108 -9.13 4.33 7.37
C ALA A 108 -9.17 2.81 7.11
N LYS A 109 -8.56 2.01 7.99
CA LYS A 109 -8.56 0.54 7.89
C LYS A 109 -9.96 -0.07 7.85
N ARG A 110 -10.89 0.45 8.64
CA ARG A 110 -12.29 -0.01 8.61
C ARG A 110 -12.98 0.35 7.30
N LEU A 111 -12.73 1.55 6.79
CA LEU A 111 -13.31 2.00 5.52
C LEU A 111 -12.80 1.17 4.35
N LEU A 112 -11.51 0.84 4.32
CA LEU A 112 -10.88 0.06 3.23
C LEU A 112 -11.48 -1.34 3.06
N ARG A 113 -12.13 -1.88 4.11
CA ARG A 113 -12.90 -3.14 4.02
C ARG A 113 -14.26 -2.99 3.32
N GLY A 114 -14.70 -1.77 3.02
CA GLY A 114 -15.99 -1.45 2.40
C GLY A 114 -15.87 -1.13 0.90
N LYS A 115 -16.86 -0.41 0.35
CA LYS A 115 -16.83 0.06 -1.05
C LYS A 115 -15.67 1.04 -1.26
N ALA A 116 -14.52 0.51 -1.70
CA ALA A 116 -13.34 1.20 -2.26
C ALA A 116 -13.24 2.69 -1.89
N PRO A 117 -13.05 3.04 -0.60
CA PRO A 117 -12.84 4.42 -0.22
C PRO A 117 -11.50 4.87 -0.77
N LEU A 118 -11.45 6.10 -1.25
CA LEU A 118 -10.21 6.72 -1.66
C LEU A 118 -9.61 7.41 -0.44
N ILE A 119 -8.46 6.90 0.02
CA ILE A 119 -7.77 7.40 1.20
C ILE A 119 -6.32 7.64 0.83
N THR A 120 -5.79 8.83 1.11
CA THR A 120 -4.37 9.14 0.92
C THR A 120 -3.67 9.23 2.26
N ALA A 121 -2.38 8.89 2.27
CA ALA A 121 -1.46 9.19 3.36
C ALA A 121 -0.60 10.38 2.94
N ASN A 122 -0.56 11.41 3.79
CA ASN A 122 0.18 12.64 3.55
C ASN A 122 1.15 12.90 4.69
N CYS A 123 2.31 13.48 4.41
CA CYS A 123 3.20 13.99 5.45
C CYS A 123 2.51 15.15 6.17
N ALA A 124 2.37 15.06 7.50
CA ALA A 124 1.74 16.13 8.28
C ALA A 124 2.54 17.45 8.27
N THR A 125 3.85 17.37 8.02
CA THR A 125 4.75 18.55 8.02
C THR A 125 4.70 19.33 6.72
N CYS A 126 4.69 18.66 5.56
CA CYS A 126 4.79 19.31 4.25
C CYS A 126 3.57 19.07 3.33
N ASP A 127 2.54 18.36 3.81
CA ASP A 127 1.34 17.94 3.08
C ASP A 127 1.61 17.12 1.80
N GLN A 128 2.85 16.70 1.56
CA GLN A 128 3.19 15.84 0.42
C GLN A 128 2.43 14.51 0.55
N GLN A 129 1.70 14.14 -0.51
CA GLN A 129 1.08 12.83 -0.60
C GLN A 129 2.17 11.76 -0.75
N ILE A 130 2.16 10.82 0.18
CA ILE A 130 3.09 9.69 0.27
C ILE A 130 2.53 8.50 -0.49
N ASP A 131 1.24 8.23 -0.29
CA ASP A 131 0.61 7.02 -0.84
C ASP A 131 -0.92 7.14 -0.94
N ILE A 132 -1.52 6.23 -1.71
CA ILE A 132 -2.96 5.96 -1.73
C ILE A 132 -3.20 4.57 -1.14
N LEU A 133 -4.02 4.51 -0.10
CA LEU A 133 -4.30 3.26 0.58
C LEU A 133 -5.33 2.45 -0.20
N GLU A 134 -4.97 1.21 -0.52
CA GLU A 134 -5.82 0.23 -1.17
C GLU A 134 -6.47 -0.72 -0.15
N ALA A 135 -7.58 -1.36 -0.57
CA ALA A 135 -8.14 -2.46 0.19
C ALA A 135 -7.19 -3.68 0.09
N ILE A 136 -6.91 -4.32 1.23
CA ILE A 136 -6.18 -5.59 1.32
C ILE A 136 -7.18 -6.73 1.37
#